data_AF-A0A838DGM8-F1
#
_entry.id   AF-A0A838DGM8-F1
#
_cell.length_a   1.000
_cell.length_b   1.000
_cell.length_c   1.000
_cell.angle_alpha   90.00
_cell.angle_beta   90.00
_cell.angle_gamma   90.00
#
_symmetry.space_group_name_H-M   'P 1'
#
loop_
_entity.id
_entity.type
_entity.pdbx_description
1 polymer ?
#
loop_
_entity_poly.entity_id
_entity_poly.type
_entity_poly.pdbx_seq_one_letter_code
_entity_poly.pdbx_strand_id
1 'polypeptide(L)'
;MQSIHVTRSFAVEPLLDIHNDEFAHWYELGVWWAMYGEEQGKGPYRDRYIIDVLHDGILSHWFDSITSGWFPMVGFNIGMLHGGMLNPCTHEVRPYGDLVIITDNDFRRGYHAGRRYRYFECLPAYERMTDAFLVETINSWALEYHEWKEPLACLTFAIGCRVGELSSELLPMHEPERAKIEAEDRAFLAAYDASSATLLLPTL
;
A
#
# COMPACT_ATOMS: atom_id res chain seq x y z
N MET A 1 -3.63 18.99 8.37
CA MET A 1 -2.91 18.20 7.36
C MET A 1 -1.53 18.81 7.19
N GLN A 2 -0.47 18.04 7.43
CA GLN A 2 0.89 18.55 7.38
C GLN A 2 1.49 18.18 6.02
N SER A 3 1.76 19.19 5.20
CA SER A 3 2.51 19.00 3.96
C SER A 3 3.95 18.61 4.31
N ILE A 4 4.50 17.69 3.54
CA ILE A 4 5.87 17.20 3.71
C ILE A 4 6.80 17.98 2.78
N HIS A 5 7.89 18.54 3.31
CA HIS A 5 8.77 19.42 2.56
C HIS A 5 9.95 18.64 1.98
N VAL A 6 9.80 18.16 0.74
CA VAL A 6 10.85 17.43 0.01
C VAL A 6 12.06 18.33 -0.29
N THR A 7 11.82 19.60 -0.59
CA THR A 7 12.87 20.63 -0.69
C THR A 7 12.37 21.95 -0.09
N ARG A 8 13.23 22.98 -0.04
CA ARG A 8 12.84 24.32 0.41
C ARG A 8 11.69 24.93 -0.40
N SER A 9 11.53 24.54 -1.67
CA SER A 9 10.55 25.12 -2.59
C SER A 9 9.49 24.13 -3.07
N PHE A 10 9.54 22.89 -2.61
CA PHE A 10 8.63 21.84 -3.06
C PHE A 10 8.13 21.04 -1.87
N ALA A 11 6.81 20.97 -1.74
CA ALA A 11 6.12 20.17 -0.75
C ALA A 11 5.12 19.25 -1.45
N VAL A 12 4.91 18.08 -0.86
CA VAL A 12 3.93 17.10 -1.31
C VAL A 12 2.97 16.76 -0.18
N GLU A 13 1.76 16.38 -0.58
CA GLU A 13 0.85 15.72 0.34
C GLU A 13 1.27 14.25 0.49
N PRO A 14 1.52 13.73 1.71
CA PRO A 14 1.95 12.36 1.91
C PRO A 14 0.84 11.34 1.57
N LEU A 15 1.22 10.09 1.27
CA LEU A 15 0.27 8.99 1.00
C LEU A 15 -0.52 8.53 2.23
N LEU A 16 -0.11 8.96 3.41
CA LEU A 16 -0.66 8.57 4.70
C LEU A 16 -0.52 9.73 5.67
N ASP A 17 -1.30 9.72 6.75
CA ASP A 17 -1.19 10.70 7.82
C ASP A 17 0.01 10.36 8.70
N ILE A 18 1.05 11.19 8.62
CA ILE A 18 2.31 10.99 9.36
C ILE A 18 2.29 11.88 10.60
N HIS A 19 2.44 11.26 11.77
CA HIS A 19 2.50 11.98 13.06
C HIS A 19 3.86 11.81 13.77
N ASN A 20 4.67 10.84 13.37
CA ASN A 20 6.01 10.62 13.89
C ASN A 20 7.06 11.41 13.07
N ASP A 21 7.82 12.28 13.75
CA ASP A 21 8.82 13.14 13.11
C ASP A 21 9.95 12.35 12.42
N GLU A 22 10.38 11.23 12.99
CA GLU A 22 11.45 10.42 12.40
C GLU A 22 10.96 9.69 11.15
N PHE A 23 9.73 9.17 11.19
CA PHE A 23 9.09 8.58 10.02
C PHE A 23 8.91 9.63 8.91
N ALA A 24 8.47 10.84 9.26
CA ALA A 24 8.34 11.96 8.32
C ALA A 24 9.67 12.31 7.67
N HIS A 25 10.76 12.37 8.45
CA HIS A 25 12.10 12.63 7.94
C HIS A 25 12.55 11.57 6.92
N TRP A 26 12.36 10.29 7.23
CA TRP A 26 12.70 9.21 6.30
C TRP A 26 11.82 9.23 5.05
N TYR A 27 10.54 9.53 5.19
CA TYR A 27 9.63 9.71 4.07
C TYR A 27 10.08 10.84 3.13
N GLU A 28 10.42 12.01 3.68
CA GLU A 28 10.99 13.14 2.93
C GLU A 28 12.21 12.72 2.13
N LEU A 29 13.13 12.02 2.80
CA LEU A 29 14.37 11.56 2.19
C LEU A 29 14.09 10.57 1.05
N GLY A 30 13.13 9.66 1.21
CA GLY A 30 12.71 8.71 0.18
C GLY A 30 12.13 9.42 -1.05
N VAL A 31 11.22 10.37 -0.85
CA VAL A 31 10.66 11.16 -1.97
C VAL A 31 11.77 11.92 -2.69
N TRP A 32 12.67 12.55 -1.93
CA TRP A 32 13.80 13.28 -2.50
C TRP A 32 14.73 12.37 -3.31
N TRP A 33 15.05 11.18 -2.79
CA TRP A 33 15.92 10.22 -3.47
C TRP A 33 15.34 9.75 -4.80
N ALA A 34 14.04 9.48 -4.84
CA ALA A 34 13.35 9.10 -6.07
C ALA A 34 13.27 10.25 -7.10
N MET A 35 13.20 11.51 -6.66
CA MET A 35 13.06 12.66 -7.56
C MET A 35 14.38 13.28 -8.00
N TYR A 36 15.39 13.30 -7.13
CA TYR A 36 16.64 14.05 -7.33
C TYR A 36 17.90 13.26 -6.98
N GLY A 37 17.75 12.06 -6.41
CA GLY A 37 18.86 11.16 -6.10
C GLY A 37 19.22 10.24 -7.25
N GLU A 38 19.84 9.09 -6.93
CA GLU A 38 20.31 8.10 -7.91
C GLU A 38 19.18 7.42 -8.71
N GLU A 39 17.96 7.50 -8.19
CA GLU A 39 16.76 6.94 -8.81
C GLU A 39 15.97 7.98 -9.63
N GLN A 40 16.51 9.19 -9.80
CA GLN A 40 15.86 10.28 -10.51
C GLN A 40 15.33 9.86 -11.88
N GLY A 41 14.02 10.07 -12.07
CA GLY A 41 13.38 9.98 -13.39
C GLY A 41 13.11 8.56 -13.88
N LYS A 42 13.45 7.52 -13.11
CA LYS A 42 13.19 6.11 -13.47
C LYS A 42 11.70 5.73 -13.45
N GLY A 43 10.88 6.54 -12.77
CA GLY A 43 9.44 6.33 -12.66
C GLY A 43 9.07 5.40 -11.50
N PRO A 44 7.90 4.74 -11.56
CA PRO A 44 7.39 3.91 -10.48
C PRO A 44 8.26 2.67 -10.28
N TYR A 45 8.44 2.29 -9.02
CA TYR A 45 9.19 1.09 -8.66
C TYR A 45 8.36 -0.16 -8.94
N ARG A 46 9.04 -1.29 -9.12
CA ARG A 46 8.36 -2.60 -9.14
C ARG A 46 7.85 -2.95 -7.75
N ASP A 47 6.73 -3.64 -7.68
CA ASP A 47 6.17 -4.19 -6.45
C ASP A 47 7.20 -4.92 -5.56
N ARG A 48 8.13 -5.67 -6.17
CA ARG A 48 9.22 -6.35 -5.46
C ARG A 48 10.08 -5.44 -4.59
N TYR A 49 10.23 -4.16 -4.93
CA TYR A 49 11.05 -3.23 -4.14
C TYR A 49 10.66 -3.24 -2.65
N ILE A 50 9.37 -3.10 -2.35
CA ILE A 50 8.92 -3.03 -0.96
C ILE A 50 8.73 -4.42 -0.34
N ILE A 51 8.42 -5.44 -1.15
CA ILE A 51 8.33 -6.83 -0.70
C ILE A 51 9.69 -7.29 -0.18
N ASP A 52 10.74 -7.11 -0.98
CA ASP A 52 12.09 -7.58 -0.64
C ASP A 52 12.60 -6.88 0.64
N VAL A 53 12.42 -5.56 0.75
CA VAL A 53 12.84 -4.79 1.94
C VAL A 53 12.11 -5.26 3.21
N LEU A 54 10.79 -5.42 3.16
CA LEU A 54 10.03 -5.84 4.34
C LEU A 54 10.30 -7.30 4.69
N HIS A 55 10.38 -8.17 3.69
CA HIS A 55 10.72 -9.58 3.86
C HIS A 55 12.08 -9.77 4.53
N ASP A 56 13.12 -9.11 4.01
CA ASP A 56 14.47 -9.21 4.55
C ASP A 56 14.56 -8.62 5.95
N GLY A 57 13.83 -7.53 6.22
CA GLY A 57 13.72 -6.94 7.54
C GLY A 57 13.03 -7.85 8.56
N ILE A 58 11.96 -8.55 8.16
CA ILE A 58 11.28 -9.56 9.00
C ILE A 58 12.25 -10.71 9.30
N LEU A 59 12.92 -11.28 8.29
CA LEU A 59 13.89 -12.36 8.48
C LEU A 59 15.09 -11.95 9.33
N SER A 60 15.41 -10.66 9.37
CA SER A 60 16.48 -10.09 10.19
C SER A 60 16.01 -9.63 11.58
N HIS A 61 14.76 -9.93 11.96
CA HIS A 61 14.16 -9.54 13.25
C HIS A 61 14.11 -8.02 13.49
N TRP A 62 14.14 -7.21 12.42
CA TRP A 62 14.11 -5.75 12.52
C TRP A 62 12.78 -5.22 13.04
N PHE A 63 11.70 -6.00 12.90
CA PHE A 63 10.34 -5.57 13.20
C PHE A 63 9.69 -6.34 14.36
N ASP A 64 10.44 -7.14 15.12
CA ASP A 64 9.91 -7.97 16.21
C ASP A 64 9.42 -7.14 17.41
N SER A 65 9.98 -5.95 17.62
CA SER A 65 9.57 -5.02 18.67
C SER A 65 9.03 -3.73 18.07
N ILE A 66 7.83 -3.32 18.48
CA ILE A 66 7.18 -2.07 18.07
C ILE A 66 8.04 -0.81 18.30
N THR A 67 9.00 -0.89 19.24
CA THR A 67 9.93 0.21 19.54
C THR A 67 11.22 0.14 18.71
N SER A 68 11.26 -0.69 17.67
CA SER A 68 12.43 -0.84 16.81
C SER A 68 12.73 0.46 16.06
N GLY A 69 14.01 0.86 16.07
CA GLY A 69 14.50 2.00 15.30
C GLY A 69 14.47 1.79 13.78
N TRP A 70 14.09 0.60 13.31
CA TRP A 70 13.92 0.31 11.89
C TRP A 70 12.54 0.72 11.35
N PHE A 71 11.53 0.89 12.21
CA PHE A 71 10.18 1.30 11.76
C PHE A 71 10.14 2.65 11.05
N PRO A 72 10.84 3.70 11.51
CA PRO A 72 10.91 4.96 10.78
C PRO A 72 11.40 4.81 9.33
N MET A 73 12.31 3.86 9.04
CA MET A 73 12.80 3.63 7.67
C MET A 73 11.74 3.03 6.74
N VAL A 74 10.63 2.50 7.24
CA VAL A 74 9.48 2.16 6.38
C VAL A 74 9.00 3.42 5.66
N GLY A 75 9.04 4.58 6.32
CA GLY A 75 8.74 5.87 5.72
C GLY A 75 9.57 6.15 4.48
N PHE A 76 10.88 5.83 4.51
CA PHE A 76 11.75 5.96 3.34
C PHE A 76 11.26 5.15 2.15
N ASN A 77 10.88 3.90 2.38
CA ASN A 77 10.42 3.02 1.30
C ASN A 77 9.10 3.50 0.69
N ILE A 78 8.14 3.94 1.51
CA ILE A 78 6.90 4.53 1.01
C ILE A 78 7.18 5.86 0.28
N GLY A 79 8.08 6.68 0.80
CA GLY A 79 8.53 7.91 0.16
C GLY A 79 9.14 7.66 -1.22
N MET A 80 9.92 6.59 -1.39
CA MET A 80 10.47 6.18 -2.69
C MET A 80 9.36 5.83 -3.69
N LEU A 81 8.34 5.05 -3.26
CA LEU A 81 7.19 4.73 -4.10
C LEU A 81 6.44 6.01 -4.53
N HIS A 82 6.19 6.91 -3.59
CA HIS A 82 5.52 8.18 -3.87
C HIS A 82 6.34 9.05 -4.83
N GLY A 83 7.63 9.26 -4.57
CA GLY A 83 8.50 10.08 -5.41
C GLY A 83 8.67 9.51 -6.82
N GLY A 84 8.62 8.19 -6.99
CA GLY A 84 8.65 7.54 -8.31
C GLY A 84 7.44 7.91 -9.20
N MET A 85 6.33 8.31 -8.60
CA MET A 85 5.14 8.79 -9.32
C MET A 85 5.26 10.24 -9.76
N LEU A 86 6.21 11.00 -9.23
CA LEU A 86 6.33 12.44 -9.49
C LEU A 86 7.29 12.73 -10.64
N ASN A 87 7.02 13.79 -11.39
CA ASN A 87 7.94 14.30 -12.39
C ASN A 87 8.96 15.25 -11.71
N PRO A 88 10.28 15.00 -11.76
CA PRO A 88 11.27 15.87 -11.14
C PRO A 88 11.31 17.31 -11.67
N CYS A 89 10.81 17.55 -12.89
CA CYS A 89 10.83 18.87 -13.52
C CYS A 89 9.53 19.65 -13.29
N THR A 90 8.38 18.98 -13.35
CA THR A 90 7.07 19.64 -13.20
C THR A 90 6.48 19.50 -11.80
N HIS A 91 7.00 18.56 -11.00
CA HIS A 91 6.50 18.17 -9.70
C HIS A 91 5.08 17.59 -9.71
N GLU A 92 4.53 17.31 -10.89
CA GLU A 92 3.21 16.74 -11.05
C GLU A 92 3.26 15.21 -11.02
N VAL A 93 2.14 14.59 -10.63
CA VAL A 93 1.94 13.15 -10.72
C VAL A 93 1.94 12.74 -12.19
N ARG A 94 2.78 11.76 -12.52
CA ARG A 94 2.87 11.17 -13.85
C ARG A 94 1.61 10.32 -14.13
N PRO A 95 1.16 10.23 -15.39
CA PRO A 95 -0.09 9.55 -15.76
C PRO A 95 0.07 8.02 -15.78
N TYR A 96 0.51 7.42 -14.67
CA TYR A 96 0.52 5.99 -14.47
C TYR A 96 -0.80 5.52 -13.88
N GLY A 97 -1.19 4.28 -14.19
CA GLY A 97 -2.42 3.68 -13.66
C GLY A 97 -2.28 3.14 -12.23
N ASP A 98 -1.04 2.85 -11.80
CA ASP A 98 -0.75 2.21 -10.52
C ASP A 98 0.43 2.90 -9.83
N LEU A 99 0.45 2.87 -8.48
CA LEU A 99 1.52 3.42 -7.65
C LEU A 99 2.87 2.68 -7.84
N VAL A 100 2.81 1.43 -8.28
CA VAL A 100 3.96 0.57 -8.57
C VAL A 100 3.78 -0.18 -9.88
N ILE A 101 4.87 -0.65 -10.48
CA ILE A 101 4.84 -1.59 -11.60
C ILE A 101 4.54 -2.98 -11.01
N ILE A 102 3.29 -3.42 -11.16
CA ILE A 102 2.83 -4.72 -10.65
C ILE A 102 3.31 -5.86 -11.56
N THR A 103 4.15 -6.73 -11.01
CA THR A 103 4.73 -7.90 -11.68
C THR A 103 4.33 -9.23 -11.04
N ASP A 104 3.97 -9.23 -9.76
CA ASP A 104 3.58 -10.40 -8.99
C ASP A 104 2.05 -10.59 -8.95
N ASN A 105 1.58 -11.84 -8.99
CA ASN A 105 0.15 -12.13 -9.01
C ASN A 105 -0.52 -11.97 -7.64
N ASP A 106 0.14 -12.38 -6.56
CA ASP A 106 -0.39 -12.22 -5.21
C ASP A 106 -0.38 -10.75 -4.81
N PHE A 107 0.65 -10.00 -5.22
CA PHE A 107 0.66 -8.55 -5.05
C PHE A 107 -0.50 -7.90 -5.82
N ARG A 108 -0.70 -8.28 -7.09
CA ARG A 108 -1.81 -7.76 -7.90
C ARG A 108 -3.16 -8.00 -7.24
N ARG A 109 -3.39 -9.21 -6.74
CA ARG A 109 -4.61 -9.58 -6.02
C ARG A 109 -4.79 -8.72 -4.77
N GLY A 110 -3.73 -8.56 -3.98
CA GLY A 110 -3.73 -7.70 -2.81
C GLY A 110 -4.02 -6.24 -3.15
N TYR A 111 -3.32 -5.69 -4.15
CA TYR A 111 -3.48 -4.31 -4.59
C TYR A 111 -4.92 -3.97 -4.98
N HIS A 112 -5.57 -4.84 -5.76
CA HIS A 112 -6.97 -4.66 -6.10
C HIS A 112 -7.90 -4.81 -4.89
N ALA A 113 -7.62 -5.73 -3.98
CA ALA A 113 -8.38 -5.86 -2.74
C ALA A 113 -8.27 -4.60 -1.86
N GLY A 114 -7.06 -4.04 -1.72
CA GLY A 114 -6.82 -2.80 -0.98
C GLY A 114 -7.51 -1.59 -1.59
N ARG A 115 -7.44 -1.43 -2.92
CA ARG A 115 -8.19 -0.37 -3.63
C ARG A 115 -9.70 -0.53 -3.44
N ARG A 116 -10.22 -1.75 -3.60
CA ARG A 116 -11.64 -2.03 -3.35
C ARG A 116 -12.04 -1.66 -1.92
N TYR A 117 -11.29 -2.12 -0.92
CA TYR A 117 -11.56 -1.79 0.48
C TYR A 117 -11.67 -0.28 0.66
N ARG A 118 -10.69 0.47 0.16
CA ARG A 118 -10.63 1.92 0.30
C ARG A 118 -11.88 2.64 -0.24
N TYR A 119 -12.38 2.24 -1.41
CA TYR A 119 -13.48 2.96 -2.07
C TYR A 119 -14.88 2.46 -1.72
N PHE A 120 -15.03 1.21 -1.28
CA PHE A 120 -16.35 0.61 -1.09
C PHE A 120 -16.63 0.18 0.36
N GLU A 121 -15.60 -0.10 1.16
CA GLU A 121 -15.76 -0.76 2.47
C GLU A 121 -15.20 0.08 3.63
N CYS A 122 -14.24 0.97 3.35
CA CYS A 122 -13.57 1.80 4.34
C CYS A 122 -14.56 2.77 5.00
N LEU A 123 -14.69 2.69 6.33
CA LEU A 123 -15.50 3.64 7.07
C LEU A 123 -14.81 5.02 7.08
N PRO A 124 -15.58 6.13 7.16
CA PRO A 124 -15.00 7.49 7.18
C PRO A 124 -13.97 7.73 8.30
N ALA A 125 -14.11 7.05 9.45
CA ALA A 125 -13.16 7.18 10.57
C ALA A 125 -11.77 6.57 10.27
N TYR A 126 -11.65 5.74 9.24
CA TYR A 126 -10.40 5.11 8.80
C TYR A 126 -10.02 5.60 7.40
N GLU A 127 -10.55 6.76 7.01
CA GLU A 127 -10.37 7.31 5.67
C GLU A 127 -8.91 7.66 5.39
N ARG A 128 -7.98 7.62 6.34
CA ARG A 128 -6.57 7.70 5.98
C ARG A 128 -5.74 6.81 6.88
N MET A 129 -4.84 6.07 6.25
CA MET A 129 -3.87 5.27 6.98
C MET A 129 -2.96 6.21 7.75
N THR A 130 -2.63 5.88 8.99
CA THR A 130 -1.60 6.58 9.75
C THR A 130 -0.29 5.81 9.71
N ASP A 131 0.82 6.50 9.93
CA ASP A 131 2.13 5.89 10.12
C ASP A 131 2.14 4.89 11.30
N ALA A 132 1.51 5.24 12.42
CA ALA A 132 1.35 4.36 13.58
C ALA A 132 0.63 3.04 13.21
N PHE A 133 -0.49 3.13 12.49
CA PHE A 133 -1.25 1.95 12.08
C PHE A 133 -0.46 1.06 11.10
N LEU A 134 0.29 1.67 10.18
CA LEU A 134 1.16 0.93 9.27
C LEU A 134 2.27 0.19 10.03
N VAL A 135 2.90 0.85 11.01
CA VAL A 135 3.94 0.26 11.87
C VAL A 135 3.39 -0.90 12.70
N GLU A 136 2.23 -0.73 13.34
CA GLU A 136 1.54 -1.80 14.07
C GLU A 136 1.20 -2.99 13.17
N THR A 137 0.73 -2.71 11.96
CA THR A 137 0.43 -3.74 10.96
C THR A 137 1.68 -4.54 10.59
N ILE A 138 2.79 -3.87 10.28
CA ILE A 138 4.06 -4.53 9.92
C ILE A 138 4.62 -5.32 11.11
N ASN A 139 4.51 -4.80 12.33
CA ASN A 139 4.92 -5.54 13.53
C ASN A 139 4.11 -6.83 13.70
N SER A 140 2.78 -6.79 13.56
CA SER A 140 1.93 -7.98 13.62
C SER A 140 2.32 -8.99 12.54
N TRP A 141 2.55 -8.55 11.30
CA TRP A 141 3.03 -9.43 10.23
C TRP A 141 4.37 -10.08 10.57
N ALA A 142 5.31 -9.32 11.14
CA ALA A 142 6.62 -9.85 11.52
C ALA A 142 6.50 -10.94 12.60
N LEU A 143 5.68 -10.71 13.62
CA LEU A 143 5.46 -11.65 14.73
C LEU A 143 4.79 -12.95 14.27
N GLU A 144 3.87 -12.87 13.31
CA GLU A 144 3.10 -14.02 12.81
C GLU A 144 3.75 -14.69 11.58
N TYR A 145 4.80 -14.09 11.00
CA TYR A 145 5.34 -14.46 9.69
C TYR A 145 5.64 -15.96 9.56
N HIS A 146 6.26 -16.55 10.59
CA HIS A 146 6.66 -17.97 10.59
C HIS A 146 5.48 -18.93 10.80
N GLU A 147 4.32 -18.43 11.22
CA GLU A 147 3.11 -19.23 11.45
C GLU A 147 2.24 -19.33 10.18
N TRP A 148 2.50 -18.48 9.18
CA TRP A 148 1.77 -18.50 7.92
C TRP A 148 2.11 -19.73 7.07
N LYS A 149 1.09 -20.30 6.43
CA LYS A 149 1.23 -21.50 5.59
C LYS A 149 2.12 -21.27 4.35
N GLU A 150 2.16 -20.03 3.85
CA GLU A 150 3.01 -19.59 2.73
C GLU A 150 3.51 -18.15 2.99
N PRO A 151 4.52 -17.97 3.86
CA PRO A 151 4.84 -16.66 4.45
C PRO A 151 5.08 -15.55 3.43
N LEU A 152 5.89 -15.81 2.40
CA LEU A 152 6.20 -14.81 1.37
C LEU A 152 4.98 -14.46 0.50
N ALA A 153 4.15 -15.44 0.13
CA ALA A 153 2.94 -15.17 -0.67
C ALA A 153 1.91 -14.38 0.15
N CYS A 154 1.71 -14.74 1.41
CA CYS A 154 0.86 -14.01 2.35
C CYS A 154 1.35 -12.57 2.55
N LEU A 155 2.66 -12.39 2.77
CA LEU A 155 3.27 -11.06 2.90
C LEU A 155 3.10 -10.24 1.62
N THR A 156 3.36 -10.83 0.46
CA THR A 156 3.24 -10.19 -0.84
C THR A 156 1.81 -9.71 -1.10
N PHE A 157 0.82 -10.54 -0.78
CA PHE A 157 -0.59 -10.15 -0.83
C PHE A 157 -0.91 -9.02 0.16
N ALA A 158 -0.48 -9.14 1.41
CA ALA A 158 -0.77 -8.16 2.47
C ALA A 158 -0.15 -6.78 2.18
N ILE A 159 1.08 -6.74 1.69
CA ILE A 159 1.73 -5.52 1.21
C ILE A 159 0.97 -4.97 0.00
N GLY A 160 0.57 -5.83 -0.94
CA GLY A 160 -0.29 -5.46 -2.06
C GLY A 160 -1.52 -4.70 -1.58
N CYS A 161 -2.25 -5.21 -0.58
CA CYS A 161 -3.41 -4.53 0.01
C CYS A 161 -3.05 -3.12 0.50
N ARG A 162 -1.98 -2.98 1.29
CA ARG A 162 -1.59 -1.65 1.81
C ARG A 162 -1.18 -0.68 0.72
N VAL A 163 -0.44 -1.12 -0.28
CA VAL A 163 -0.08 -0.26 -1.43
C VAL A 163 -1.33 0.12 -2.23
N GLY A 164 -2.30 -0.80 -2.38
CA GLY A 164 -3.60 -0.52 -2.99
C GLY A 164 -4.37 0.57 -2.24
N GLU A 165 -4.50 0.44 -0.92
CA GLU A 165 -5.13 1.44 -0.06
C GLU A 165 -4.45 2.81 -0.21
N LEU A 166 -3.12 2.87 -0.07
CA LEU A 166 -2.31 4.09 -0.18
C LEU A 166 -2.40 4.74 -1.57
N SER A 167 -2.47 3.93 -2.64
CA SER A 167 -2.54 4.44 -4.01
C SER A 167 -3.74 5.37 -4.25
N SER A 168 -4.80 5.20 -3.47
CA SER A 168 -6.07 5.90 -3.65
C SER A 168 -6.00 7.39 -3.30
N GLU A 169 -4.98 7.81 -2.54
CA GLU A 169 -4.70 9.23 -2.27
C GLU A 169 -4.21 9.97 -3.52
N LEU A 170 -3.44 9.30 -4.39
CA LEU A 170 -2.89 9.90 -5.61
C LEU A 170 -3.67 9.55 -6.87
N LEU A 171 -4.22 8.35 -6.91
CA LEU A 171 -4.78 7.72 -8.10
C LEU A 171 -6.28 7.48 -7.86
N PRO A 172 -7.14 8.46 -8.20
CA PRO A 172 -8.57 8.30 -8.03
C PRO A 172 -9.06 7.09 -8.84
N MET A 173 -10.03 6.36 -8.30
CA MET A 173 -10.65 5.24 -9.01
C MET A 173 -11.30 5.74 -10.31
N HIS A 174 -10.88 5.16 -11.42
CA HIS A 174 -11.45 5.45 -12.72
C HIS A 174 -12.68 4.58 -12.98
N GLU A 175 -13.63 5.06 -13.78
CA GLU A 175 -14.89 4.34 -13.99
C GLU A 175 -14.79 2.93 -14.58
N PRO A 176 -13.83 2.62 -15.47
CA PRO A 176 -13.61 1.23 -15.87
C PRO A 176 -13.22 0.32 -14.71
N GLU A 177 -12.41 0.82 -13.77
CA GLU A 177 -12.01 0.09 -12.56
C GLU A 177 -13.22 -0.12 -11.64
N ARG A 178 -13.99 0.95 -11.39
CA ARG A 178 -15.23 0.90 -10.60
C ARG A 178 -16.21 -0.11 -11.16
N ALA A 179 -16.53 -0.02 -12.46
CA ALA A 179 -17.50 -0.89 -13.11
C ALA A 179 -17.09 -2.36 -13.04
N LYS A 180 -15.78 -2.65 -13.12
CA LYS A 180 -15.25 -4.00 -12.95
C LYS A 180 -15.46 -4.50 -11.51
N ILE A 181 -15.10 -3.71 -10.50
CA ILE A 181 -15.25 -4.09 -9.08
C ILE A 181 -16.73 -4.34 -8.76
N GLU A 182 -17.63 -3.46 -9.21
CA GLU A 182 -19.07 -3.64 -9.00
C GLU A 182 -19.63 -4.87 -9.72
N ALA A 183 -19.11 -5.22 -10.90
CA ALA A 183 -19.52 -6.42 -11.61
C ALA A 183 -19.07 -7.70 -10.89
N GLU A 184 -17.84 -7.71 -10.37
CA GLU A 184 -17.31 -8.81 -9.55
C GLU A 184 -18.11 -8.96 -8.25
N ASP A 185 -18.47 -7.84 -7.61
CA ASP A 185 -19.28 -7.86 -6.40
C ASP A 185 -20.70 -8.41 -6.63
N ARG A 186 -21.36 -7.95 -7.69
CA ARG A 186 -22.67 -8.50 -8.10
C ARG A 186 -22.60 -10.00 -8.39
N ALA A 187 -21.53 -10.45 -9.05
CA ALA A 187 -21.34 -11.87 -9.34
C ALA A 187 -21.12 -12.70 -8.07
N PHE A 188 -20.35 -12.17 -7.12
CA PHE A 188 -20.14 -12.80 -5.82
C PHE A 188 -21.44 -12.92 -5.02
N LEU A 189 -22.20 -11.82 -4.88
CA LEU A 189 -23.47 -11.81 -4.16
C LEU A 189 -24.49 -12.78 -4.79
N ALA A 190 -24.58 -12.81 -6.12
CA ALA A 190 -25.45 -13.76 -6.82
C ALA A 190 -25.07 -15.23 -6.56
N ALA A 191 -23.76 -15.53 -6.53
CA ALA A 191 -23.27 -16.87 -6.20
C ALA A 191 -23.52 -17.23 -4.72
N TYR A 192 -23.31 -16.28 -3.81
CA TYR A 192 -23.56 -16.45 -2.39
C TYR A 192 -25.04 -16.70 -2.10
N ASP A 193 -25.94 -15.92 -2.69
CA ASP A 193 -27.40 -16.09 -2.56
C ASP A 193 -27.87 -17.43 -3.13
N ALA A 194 -27.34 -17.84 -4.28
CA ALA A 194 -27.65 -19.15 -4.87
C ALA A 194 -27.17 -20.31 -3.98
N SER A 195 -25.97 -20.20 -3.39
CA SER A 195 -25.43 -21.21 -2.47
C SER A 195 -26.20 -21.27 -1.14
N SER A 196 -26.60 -20.12 -0.61
CA SER A 196 -27.39 -20.00 0.63
C SER A 196 -28.82 -20.50 0.45
N ALA A 197 -29.43 -20.27 -0.72
CA ALA A 197 -30.73 -20.83 -1.08
C ALA A 197 -30.68 -22.36 -1.23
N THR A 198 -29.56 -22.92 -1.69
CA THR A 198 -29.35 -24.37 -1.84
C THR A 198 -29.22 -25.07 -0.48
N LEU A 199 -28.65 -24.39 0.53
CA LEU A 199 -28.51 -24.90 1.91
C LEU A 199 -29.82 -24.90 2.71
N LEU A 200 -30.87 -24.20 2.24
CA LEU A 200 -32.17 -24.08 2.91
C LEU A 200 -33.26 -25.02 2.35
N LEU A 201 -32.97 -25.80 1.30
CA LEU A 201 -33.87 -26.85 0.83
C LEU A 201 -33.64 -28.12 1.66
N PRO A 202 -34.60 -28.53 2.53
CA PRO A 202 -34.50 -29.83 3.17
C PRO A 202 -34.52 -30.89 2.06
N THR A 203 -33.56 -31.80 2.09
CA THR A 203 -33.61 -33.06 1.34
C THR A 203 -34.92 -33.76 1.72
N LEU A 204 -35.89 -33.72 0.81
CA LEU A 204 -37.11 -34.55 0.84
C LEU A 204 -36.80 -35.93 0.27
#